data_AF-A0A517P262-F1
#
_entry.id   AF-A0A517P262-F1
#
_cell.length_a   1.000
_cell.length_b   1.000
_cell.length_c   1.000
_cell.angle_alpha   90.00
_cell.angle_beta   90.00
_cell.angle_gamma   90.00
#
_symmetry.space_group_name_H-M   'P 1'
#
loop_
_entity.id
_entity.type
_entity.pdbx_description
1 polymer ?
#
loop_
_entity_poly.entity_id
_entity_poly.type
_entity_poly.pdbx_seq_one_letter_code
_entity_poly.pdbx_strand_id
1 'polypeptide(L)'
;MDDAARTNFLVYYLQSLKERSRQESSGTKFGIDWVIYNLAIQEGWTPHRLPFFRSGGDETSKTKNEAEFGNDQSYLSADRKTLRIFVLKDEVLNNKNWTRHDFDTDMRSASAPRLTTSELQEVELVEVILAYNKDEDANGIELYERRVESMGTKVRDDVRLEFDRWNLTALVERVQSSLLSPALLPQKFFSQFSYICSQVADFDHGSDEWQNQVIPNWRSFLDGLFAGDADERSVRLLPVALIILKESADKRETAETGWIDLIEWGMLAIWEVARKTETKGIRNLVAHTWIDFYVKELERYYHDNIEHLCVEKSLDRGCSEMLVGTAVSGVVAHWHLARLGLLSLACAEAMPRETDNQREVGFRLLHQLASWTAGLIDANVSTQRPLVDLNHIELFLTWQVFRRVGRRQDLHVWLTMLVNQLSMRRAGTGQLPFIEGNNSMELVFEAIAECEAPPEYCETSSVYVTCLLELVCESQFQDASDLAAVIYRRLVLGCADNHKQINGCQPIELMMWFPPTDWEQHVLTECLANTGSCFTISYGQPWDEPMTETAEIAAEVERFVRASREAEPITLPSVVPASAITLACLKHRTPLIPEYWRRLAFPPSTPMEEPASTESS
;
A
#
# COMPACT_ATOMS: atom_id res chain seq x y z
N MET A 1 -13.76 -0.36 3.48
CA MET A 1 -13.44 -0.41 4.90
C MET A 1 -14.74 -0.36 5.65
N ASP A 2 -14.96 -1.27 6.59
CA ASP A 2 -16.12 -1.17 7.48
C ASP A 2 -15.89 -0.08 8.55
N ASP A 3 -16.97 0.36 9.19
CA ASP A 3 -16.89 1.41 10.22
C ASP A 3 -16.04 0.97 11.42
N ALA A 4 -16.02 -0.33 11.72
CA ALA A 4 -15.22 -0.89 12.81
C ALA A 4 -13.71 -0.74 12.56
N ALA A 5 -13.23 -1.06 11.35
CA ALA A 5 -11.83 -0.90 10.97
C ALA A 5 -11.43 0.59 10.94
N ARG A 6 -12.28 1.46 10.38
CA ARG A 6 -12.08 2.91 10.42
C ARG A 6 -11.92 3.42 11.85
N THR A 7 -12.81 2.98 12.75
CA THR A 7 -12.76 3.31 14.17
C THR A 7 -11.44 2.85 14.80
N ASN A 8 -10.98 1.63 14.50
CA ASN A 8 -9.71 1.12 15.04
C ASN A 8 -8.50 1.94 14.59
N PHE A 9 -8.42 2.36 13.33
CA PHE A 9 -7.31 3.21 12.87
C PHE A 9 -7.30 4.58 13.55
N LEU A 10 -8.48 5.17 13.77
CA LEU A 10 -8.61 6.41 14.54
C LEU A 10 -8.23 6.23 16.00
N VAL A 11 -8.71 5.16 16.65
CA VAL A 11 -8.33 4.78 18.02
C VAL A 11 -6.82 4.71 18.14
N TYR A 12 -6.16 3.95 17.27
CA TYR A 12 -4.71 3.78 17.33
C TYR A 12 -3.93 5.06 17.05
N TYR A 13 -4.38 5.87 16.09
CA TYR A 13 -3.76 7.17 15.83
C TYR A 13 -3.89 8.08 17.05
N LEU A 14 -5.10 8.29 17.55
CA LEU A 14 -5.34 9.15 18.72
C LEU A 14 -4.58 8.65 19.95
N GLN A 15 -4.56 7.34 20.21
CA GLN A 15 -3.76 6.74 21.27
C GLN A 15 -2.28 7.04 21.12
N SER A 16 -1.74 7.11 19.90
CA SER A 16 -0.31 7.37 19.71
C SER A 16 0.10 8.81 19.98
N LEU A 17 -0.85 9.75 20.00
CA LEU A 17 -0.57 11.17 20.22
C LEU A 17 -0.06 11.44 21.63
N LYS A 18 0.76 12.48 21.74
CA LYS A 18 1.20 13.02 23.02
C LYS A 18 0.23 14.08 23.52
N GLU A 19 0.47 14.60 24.72
CA GLU A 19 -0.38 15.68 25.23
C GLU A 19 -0.27 16.91 24.31
N ARG A 20 0.95 17.25 23.87
CA ARG A 20 1.23 18.48 23.12
C ARG A 20 1.97 18.30 21.81
N SER A 21 1.66 19.19 20.89
CA SER A 21 2.36 19.37 19.64
C SER A 21 3.60 20.25 19.86
N ARG A 22 4.80 19.73 19.62
CA ARG A 22 6.08 20.43 19.86
C ARG A 22 7.09 20.16 18.76
N GLN A 23 7.88 21.16 18.40
CA GLN A 23 9.02 20.96 17.51
C GLN A 23 10.24 20.52 18.33
N GLU A 24 10.81 19.37 18.00
CA GLU A 24 12.01 18.82 18.62
C GLU A 24 13.12 18.65 17.58
N SER A 25 14.35 18.40 18.05
CA SER A 25 15.50 18.14 17.17
C SER A 25 15.32 16.92 16.28
N SER A 26 14.53 15.93 16.73
CA SER A 26 14.19 14.72 15.98
C SER A 26 12.94 14.89 15.09
N GLY A 27 12.34 16.08 15.04
CA GLY A 27 11.14 16.38 14.26
C GLY A 27 9.97 16.94 15.07
N THR A 28 8.85 17.20 14.39
CA THR A 28 7.63 17.69 15.05
C THR A 28 6.89 16.53 15.71
N LYS A 29 6.74 16.59 17.03
CA LYS A 29 5.83 15.74 17.79
C LYS A 29 4.42 16.29 17.71
N PHE A 30 3.45 15.44 17.39
CA PHE A 30 2.03 15.79 17.36
C PHE A 30 1.36 15.37 18.67
N GLY A 31 0.44 16.21 19.14
CA GLY A 31 -0.33 15.99 20.35
C GLY A 31 -1.84 16.10 20.15
N ILE A 32 -2.56 15.63 21.15
CA ILE A 32 -4.02 15.70 21.22
C ILE A 32 -4.50 17.17 21.33
N ASP A 33 -3.65 18.07 21.81
CA ASP A 33 -3.90 19.53 21.78
C ASP A 33 -4.33 20.03 20.39
N TRP A 34 -3.70 19.56 19.32
CA TRP A 34 -4.09 19.92 17.96
C TRP A 34 -5.49 19.39 17.59
N VAL A 35 -5.83 18.18 18.04
CA VAL A 35 -7.14 17.56 17.78
C VAL A 35 -8.23 18.34 18.51
N ILE A 36 -8.04 18.65 19.79
CA ILE A 36 -8.99 19.43 20.59
C ILE A 36 -9.18 20.83 20.03
N TYR A 37 -8.09 21.48 19.60
CA TYR A 37 -8.18 22.77 18.95
C TYR A 37 -9.09 22.73 17.72
N ASN A 38 -8.89 21.77 16.82
CA ASN A 38 -9.70 21.72 15.60
C ASN A 38 -11.13 21.27 15.88
N LEU A 39 -11.37 20.37 16.87
CA LEU A 39 -12.72 20.06 17.32
C LEU A 39 -13.44 21.32 17.83
N ALA A 40 -12.78 22.11 18.67
CA ALA A 40 -13.33 23.35 19.18
C ALA A 40 -13.70 24.35 18.06
N ILE A 41 -12.87 24.48 17.03
CA ILE A 41 -13.17 25.33 15.87
C ILE A 41 -14.39 24.80 15.10
N GLN A 42 -14.51 23.49 14.90
CA GLN A 42 -15.67 22.88 14.22
C GLN A 42 -16.98 23.07 15.00
N GLU A 43 -16.90 23.06 16.33
CA GLU A 43 -18.03 23.36 17.23
C GLU A 43 -18.33 24.87 17.34
N GLY A 44 -17.62 25.72 16.59
CA GLY A 44 -17.82 27.16 16.57
C GLY A 44 -17.32 27.88 17.83
N TRP A 45 -16.42 27.26 18.59
CA TRP A 45 -15.85 27.87 19.79
C TRP A 45 -14.64 28.75 19.45
N THR A 46 -14.50 29.86 20.17
CA THR A 46 -13.42 30.82 19.97
C THR A 46 -12.30 30.57 20.99
N PRO A 47 -11.04 30.35 20.56
CA PRO A 47 -9.92 30.20 21.48
C PRO A 47 -9.77 31.43 22.38
N HIS A 48 -9.62 31.22 23.68
CA HIS A 48 -9.46 32.29 24.66
C HIS A 48 -8.28 31.98 25.59
N ARG A 49 -7.48 33.00 25.94
CA ARG A 49 -6.32 32.84 26.82
C ARG A 49 -6.69 33.26 28.24
N LEU A 50 -6.63 32.31 29.17
CA LEU A 50 -6.89 32.58 30.58
C LEU A 50 -5.65 33.11 31.31
N PRO A 51 -5.77 34.19 32.11
CA PRO A 51 -4.67 34.69 32.91
C PRO A 51 -4.52 33.86 34.20
N PHE A 52 -3.62 32.88 34.22
CA PHE A 52 -3.31 32.12 35.44
C PHE A 52 -2.33 32.87 36.36
N PHE A 53 -2.32 32.49 37.65
CA PHE A 53 -1.50 33.11 38.69
C PHE A 53 -0.01 33.09 38.31
N ARG A 54 0.55 34.26 37.97
CA ARG A 54 2.01 34.47 37.99
C ARG A 54 2.44 34.62 39.45
N SER A 55 3.06 33.60 40.03
CA SER A 55 3.89 33.78 41.21
C SER A 55 5.22 34.44 40.79
N GLY A 56 5.25 35.77 40.70
CA GLY A 56 6.49 36.54 40.50
C GLY A 56 6.32 37.73 39.54
N GLY A 57 6.71 38.92 40.01
CA GLY A 57 6.39 40.21 39.38
C GLY A 57 7.26 40.67 38.21
N ASP A 58 8.28 39.92 37.75
CA ASP A 58 9.30 40.49 36.85
C ASP A 58 9.72 39.64 35.63
N GLU A 59 9.02 38.56 35.27
CA GLU A 59 9.39 37.75 34.09
C GLU A 59 8.57 38.08 32.84
N THR A 60 9.28 38.49 31.78
CA THR A 60 8.77 38.73 30.42
C THR A 60 8.08 37.50 29.85
N SER A 61 6.97 37.72 29.13
CA SER A 61 6.17 36.66 28.50
C SER A 61 7.02 35.74 27.63
N LYS A 62 7.10 34.45 27.97
CA LYS A 62 7.59 33.44 27.05
C LYS A 62 6.49 33.04 26.04
N THR A 63 6.92 32.77 24.83
CA THR A 63 6.13 32.30 23.69
C THR A 63 5.52 30.92 23.94
N LYS A 64 4.21 30.75 23.64
CA LYS A 64 3.36 29.58 23.30
C LYS A 64 3.70 28.12 23.72
N ASN A 65 4.81 27.83 24.41
CA ASN A 65 5.38 26.49 24.53
C ASN A 65 5.38 25.89 25.95
N GLU A 66 4.87 26.58 26.97
CA GLU A 66 4.83 26.07 28.35
C GLU A 66 3.38 25.89 28.84
N ALA A 67 3.15 24.95 29.76
CA ALA A 67 1.87 24.74 30.40
C ALA A 67 1.57 25.92 31.31
N GLU A 68 0.49 26.65 31.05
CA GLU A 68 0.03 27.64 32.02
C GLU A 68 -0.84 26.91 33.05
N PHE A 69 -0.18 26.36 34.09
CA PHE A 69 -0.81 25.94 35.36
C PHE A 69 -2.08 25.07 35.20
N GLY A 70 -1.94 23.89 34.59
CA GLY A 70 -3.03 22.90 34.53
C GLY A 70 -4.20 23.26 33.59
N ASN A 71 -4.06 24.31 32.78
CA ASN A 71 -4.91 24.56 31.62
C ASN A 71 -4.07 24.44 30.36
N ASP A 72 -4.46 23.51 29.49
CA ASP A 72 -3.83 23.31 28.20
C ASP A 72 -4.47 24.20 27.13
N GLN A 73 -5.81 24.30 27.13
CA GLN A 73 -6.58 25.08 26.16
C GLN A 73 -7.91 25.57 26.74
N SER A 74 -8.33 26.78 26.38
CA SER A 74 -9.64 27.31 26.76
C SER A 74 -10.36 27.97 25.59
N TYR A 75 -11.70 27.86 25.60
CA TYR A 75 -12.56 28.30 24.51
C TYR A 75 -13.82 28.96 25.03
N LEU A 76 -14.27 30.01 24.34
CA LEU A 76 -15.56 30.65 24.57
C LEU A 76 -16.58 30.15 23.53
N SER A 77 -17.80 29.88 23.99
CA SER A 77 -18.94 29.68 23.09
C SER A 77 -19.20 30.93 22.24
N ALA A 78 -19.88 30.76 21.09
CA ALA A 78 -20.20 31.86 20.18
C ALA A 78 -21.07 32.96 20.84
N ASP A 79 -21.91 32.59 21.81
CA ASP A 79 -22.71 33.52 22.62
C ASP A 79 -21.95 34.11 23.82
N ARG A 80 -20.68 33.72 24.02
CA ARG A 80 -19.78 34.13 25.11
C ARG A 80 -20.23 33.76 26.52
N LYS A 81 -21.29 32.95 26.66
CA LYS A 81 -21.86 32.57 27.96
C LYS A 81 -21.20 31.37 28.61
N THR A 82 -20.51 30.54 27.82
CA THR A 82 -19.83 29.33 28.31
C THR A 82 -18.33 29.42 28.05
N LEU A 83 -17.54 29.30 29.11
CA LEU A 83 -16.09 29.14 29.06
C LEU A 83 -15.74 27.67 29.27
N ARG A 84 -15.14 27.04 28.27
CA ARG A 84 -14.63 25.66 28.33
C ARG A 84 -13.15 25.68 28.61
N ILE A 85 -12.70 24.85 29.54
CA ILE A 85 -11.29 24.70 29.92
C ILE A 85 -10.92 23.23 29.80
N PHE A 86 -9.99 22.93 28.91
CA PHE A 86 -9.50 21.58 28.68
C PHE A 86 -8.25 21.29 29.51
N VAL A 87 -8.31 20.18 30.24
CA VAL A 87 -7.18 19.52 30.89
C VAL A 87 -6.85 18.29 30.05
N LEU A 88 -5.70 18.30 29.37
CA LEU A 88 -5.28 17.26 28.44
C LEU A 88 -4.29 16.32 29.10
N LYS A 89 -4.44 15.01 28.86
CA LYS A 89 -3.50 13.98 29.33
C LYS A 89 -3.26 12.92 28.27
N ASP A 90 -2.02 12.44 28.16
CA ASP A 90 -1.65 11.32 27.29
C ASP A 90 -1.42 10.01 28.06
N GLU A 91 -2.02 9.89 29.24
CA GLU A 91 -1.79 8.83 30.21
C GLU A 91 -3.10 8.16 30.63
N VAL A 92 -3.01 6.88 31.02
CA VAL A 92 -4.16 6.09 31.50
C VAL A 92 -4.73 6.72 32.77
N LEU A 93 -6.05 6.91 32.83
CA LEU A 93 -6.73 7.38 34.05
C LEU A 93 -6.86 6.21 35.05
N ASN A 94 -5.95 6.16 36.02
CA ASN A 94 -5.94 5.16 37.09
C ASN A 94 -5.32 5.73 38.37
N ASN A 95 -5.39 4.97 39.47
CA ASN A 95 -4.89 5.39 40.79
C ASN A 95 -3.38 5.73 40.77
N LYS A 96 -2.57 4.99 40.02
CA LYS A 96 -1.12 5.23 39.94
C LYS A 96 -0.81 6.56 39.24
N ASN A 97 -1.54 6.85 38.18
CA ASN A 97 -1.29 7.99 37.32
C ASN A 97 -1.98 9.27 37.82
N TRP A 98 -3.05 9.15 38.60
CA TRP A 98 -3.81 10.27 39.15
C TRP A 98 -2.94 11.36 39.77
N THR A 99 -2.01 10.96 40.64
CA THR A 99 -1.05 11.89 41.28
C THR A 99 0.22 12.03 40.46
N ARG A 100 0.70 10.95 39.83
CA ARG A 100 2.00 10.96 39.13
C ARG A 100 2.02 11.87 37.90
N HIS A 101 0.88 12.02 37.24
CA HIS A 101 0.71 12.81 36.03
C HIS A 101 -0.24 13.99 36.25
N ASP A 102 -0.34 14.45 37.51
CA ASP A 102 -0.97 15.71 37.90
C ASP A 102 -2.44 15.89 37.50
N PHE A 103 -3.20 14.81 37.26
CA PHE A 103 -4.65 14.89 37.00
C PHE A 103 -5.36 15.69 38.09
N ASP A 104 -4.99 15.46 39.36
CA ASP A 104 -5.56 16.14 40.51
C ASP A 104 -5.29 17.65 40.53
N THR A 105 -4.01 17.99 40.34
CA THR A 105 -3.50 19.37 40.44
C THR A 105 -4.05 20.23 39.31
N ASP A 106 -4.09 19.68 38.10
CA ASP A 106 -4.51 20.41 36.93
C ASP A 106 -6.03 20.66 36.93
N MET A 107 -6.82 19.67 37.32
CA MET A 107 -8.27 19.84 37.52
C MET A 107 -8.59 20.93 38.54
N ARG A 108 -7.86 21.00 39.67
CA ARG A 108 -8.03 22.08 40.68
C ARG A 108 -7.69 23.44 40.12
N SER A 109 -6.68 23.51 39.27
CA SER A 109 -6.24 24.77 38.67
C SER A 109 -7.26 25.25 37.62
N ALA A 110 -7.79 24.33 36.82
CA ALA A 110 -8.84 24.60 35.84
C ALA A 110 -10.19 24.98 36.47
N SER A 111 -10.53 24.48 37.67
CA SER A 111 -11.81 24.75 38.34
C SER A 111 -11.92 26.15 38.96
N ALA A 112 -10.83 26.90 39.03
CA ALA A 112 -10.79 28.24 39.63
C ALA A 112 -10.21 29.31 38.69
N PRO A 113 -10.77 29.49 37.47
CA PRO A 113 -10.25 30.44 36.51
C PRO A 113 -10.51 31.88 36.97
N ARG A 114 -9.61 32.80 36.60
CA ARG A 114 -9.81 34.23 36.83
C ARG A 114 -10.72 34.82 35.76
N LEU A 115 -11.95 35.16 36.13
CA LEU A 115 -12.98 35.74 35.25
C LEU A 115 -13.04 37.28 35.32
N THR A 116 -11.95 37.95 35.70
CA THR A 116 -11.93 39.41 35.92
C THR A 116 -11.74 40.23 34.64
N THR A 117 -11.44 39.58 33.52
CA THR A 117 -11.25 40.26 32.23
C THR A 117 -12.59 40.70 31.65
N SER A 118 -12.62 41.84 30.95
CA SER A 118 -13.84 42.39 30.32
C SER A 118 -14.50 41.40 29.36
N GLU A 119 -13.69 40.53 28.73
CA GLU A 119 -14.14 39.53 27.77
C GLU A 119 -14.90 38.35 28.40
N LEU A 120 -14.77 38.13 29.72
CA LEU A 120 -15.37 37.02 30.47
C LEU A 120 -16.50 37.45 31.42
N GLN A 121 -16.91 38.73 31.38
CA GLN A 121 -17.96 39.25 32.26
C GLN A 121 -19.35 38.65 31.99
N GLU A 122 -19.57 38.18 30.76
CA GLU A 122 -20.84 37.59 30.29
C GLU A 122 -20.89 36.07 30.49
N VAL A 123 -19.82 35.46 31.03
CA VAL A 123 -19.76 34.02 31.26
C VAL A 123 -20.69 33.64 32.42
N GLU A 124 -21.65 32.78 32.13
CA GLU A 124 -22.62 32.22 33.09
C GLU A 124 -22.26 30.78 33.50
N LEU A 125 -21.42 30.11 32.70
CA LEU A 125 -21.00 28.71 32.90
C LEU A 125 -19.51 28.53 32.60
N VAL A 126 -18.79 27.89 33.53
CA VAL A 126 -17.46 27.33 33.30
C VAL A 126 -17.58 25.82 33.23
N GLU A 127 -17.13 25.22 32.14
CA GLU A 127 -17.10 23.78 31.92
C GLU A 127 -15.64 23.31 31.87
N VAL A 128 -15.23 22.49 32.83
CA VAL A 128 -13.89 21.91 32.88
C VAL A 128 -13.94 20.50 32.30
N ILE A 129 -13.20 20.29 31.21
CA ILE A 129 -13.20 19.03 30.45
C ILE A 129 -11.87 18.34 30.65
N LEU A 130 -11.88 17.18 31.32
CA LEU A 130 -10.72 16.30 31.39
C LEU A 130 -10.70 15.40 30.13
N ALA A 131 -9.78 15.66 29.21
CA ALA A 131 -9.64 14.89 27.98
C ALA A 131 -8.35 14.06 27.97
N TYR A 132 -8.45 12.75 27.69
CA TYR A 132 -7.30 11.86 27.64
C TYR A 132 -7.44 10.77 26.58
N ASN A 133 -6.37 10.52 25.82
CA ASN A 133 -6.34 9.59 24.69
C ASN A 133 -5.93 8.16 25.06
N LYS A 134 -6.04 7.78 26.34
CA LYS A 134 -5.72 6.45 26.84
C LYS A 134 -6.94 5.83 27.52
N ASP A 135 -6.80 4.55 27.86
CA ASP A 135 -7.83 3.84 28.61
C ASP A 135 -7.97 4.37 30.05
N GLU A 136 -8.97 3.85 30.74
CA GLU A 136 -9.30 4.17 32.12
C GLU A 136 -9.65 2.89 32.89
N ASP A 137 -9.47 2.92 34.20
CA ASP A 137 -9.98 1.87 35.08
C ASP A 137 -11.03 2.42 36.06
N ALA A 138 -11.78 1.51 36.69
CA ALA A 138 -12.84 1.87 37.63
C ALA A 138 -12.34 2.73 38.80
N ASN A 139 -11.10 2.54 39.24
CA ASN A 139 -10.53 3.32 40.34
C ASN A 139 -10.22 4.76 39.90
N GLY A 140 -9.71 4.94 38.68
CA GLY A 140 -9.47 6.25 38.08
C GLY A 140 -10.76 7.04 37.92
N ILE A 141 -11.84 6.39 37.49
CA ILE A 141 -13.18 6.98 37.40
C ILE A 141 -13.66 7.41 38.78
N GLU A 142 -13.58 6.55 39.80
CA GLU A 142 -14.01 6.88 41.17
C GLU A 142 -13.19 8.03 41.78
N LEU A 143 -11.90 8.15 41.43
CA LEU A 143 -11.06 9.28 41.86
C LEU A 143 -11.49 10.59 41.19
N TYR A 144 -11.80 10.54 39.89
CA TYR A 144 -12.35 11.67 39.15
C TYR A 144 -13.70 12.12 39.75
N GLU A 145 -14.64 11.21 39.96
CA GLU A 145 -15.97 11.50 40.49
C GLU A 145 -15.88 12.14 41.89
N ARG A 146 -15.12 11.54 42.81
CA ARG A 146 -14.87 12.11 44.14
C ARG A 146 -14.22 13.49 44.07
N ARG A 147 -13.35 13.73 43.09
CA ARG A 147 -12.70 15.02 42.92
C ARG A 147 -13.71 16.07 42.47
N VAL A 148 -14.51 15.77 41.45
CA VAL A 148 -15.58 16.64 40.94
C VAL A 148 -16.57 17.00 42.05
N GLU A 149 -17.02 16.02 42.83
CA GLU A 149 -17.90 16.25 43.99
C GLU A 149 -17.30 17.22 45.01
N SER A 150 -15.97 17.16 45.21
CA SER A 150 -15.27 18.02 46.17
C SER A 150 -15.05 19.46 45.71
N MET A 151 -15.18 19.75 44.41
CA MET A 151 -14.87 21.06 43.82
C MET A 151 -16.04 22.05 43.82
N GLY A 152 -17.24 21.60 44.21
CA GLY A 152 -18.45 22.43 44.22
C GLY A 152 -19.03 22.68 42.82
N THR A 153 -20.10 23.48 42.75
CA THR A 153 -20.90 23.69 41.52
C THR A 153 -20.87 25.14 41.01
N LYS A 154 -19.99 25.99 41.57
CA LYS A 154 -19.90 27.42 41.23
C LYS A 154 -18.45 27.92 41.30
N VAL A 155 -18.09 28.80 40.37
CA VAL A 155 -16.82 29.57 40.39
C VAL A 155 -17.01 30.92 41.11
N ARG A 156 -18.17 31.56 40.91
CA ARG A 156 -18.67 32.77 41.59
C ARG A 156 -20.18 32.62 41.80
N ASP A 157 -20.81 33.46 42.61
CA ASP A 157 -22.24 33.41 42.95
C ASP A 157 -23.19 33.23 41.74
N ASP A 158 -22.83 33.83 40.60
CA ASP A 158 -23.58 33.86 39.33
C ASP A 158 -22.96 33.01 38.20
N VAL A 159 -21.83 32.34 38.43
CA VAL A 159 -21.16 31.50 37.42
C VAL A 159 -21.15 30.05 37.85
N ARG A 160 -21.87 29.21 37.11
CA ARG A 160 -21.94 27.76 37.35
C ARG A 160 -20.62 27.08 36.96
N LEU A 161 -20.30 25.98 37.64
CA LEU A 161 -19.17 25.13 37.34
C LEU A 161 -19.69 23.72 37.02
N GLU A 162 -19.37 23.22 35.84
CA GLU A 162 -19.68 21.86 35.37
C GLU A 162 -18.39 21.16 34.96
N PHE A 163 -18.41 19.83 35.04
CA PHE A 163 -17.27 18.98 34.70
C PHE A 163 -17.69 17.93 33.69
N ASP A 164 -16.87 17.73 32.67
CA ASP A 164 -17.04 16.67 31.68
C ASP A 164 -15.73 15.90 31.49
N ARG A 165 -15.85 14.68 30.96
CA ARG A 165 -14.75 13.73 30.83
C ARG A 165 -14.77 13.11 29.45
N TRP A 166 -13.73 13.40 28.67
CA TRP A 166 -13.56 12.87 27.32
C TRP A 166 -12.47 11.82 27.33
N ASN A 167 -12.89 10.57 27.49
CA ASN A 167 -12.01 9.42 27.32
C ASN A 167 -11.74 9.14 25.83
N LEU A 168 -10.88 8.16 25.55
CA LEU A 168 -10.52 7.80 24.19
C LEU A 168 -11.74 7.49 23.29
N THR A 169 -12.74 6.76 23.78
CA THR A 169 -13.95 6.45 23.02
C THR A 169 -14.70 7.72 22.66
N ALA A 170 -14.94 8.61 23.62
CA ALA A 170 -15.61 9.89 23.43
C ALA A 170 -14.87 10.81 22.45
N LEU A 171 -13.53 10.75 22.44
CA LEU A 171 -12.69 11.49 21.50
C LEU A 171 -12.80 10.93 20.08
N VAL A 172 -12.74 9.61 19.92
CA VAL A 172 -12.87 8.95 18.61
C VAL A 172 -14.23 9.26 17.99
N GLU A 173 -15.31 9.16 18.77
CA GLU A 173 -16.67 9.49 18.32
C GLU A 173 -16.77 10.92 17.80
N ARG A 174 -16.23 11.89 18.56
CA ARG A 174 -16.22 13.33 18.16
C ARG A 174 -15.36 13.58 16.93
N VAL A 175 -14.19 12.94 16.84
CA VAL A 175 -13.32 13.07 15.66
C VAL A 175 -14.01 12.48 14.44
N GLN A 176 -14.66 11.33 14.57
CA GLN A 176 -15.36 10.69 13.48
C GLN A 176 -16.57 11.50 13.00
N SER A 177 -17.33 12.11 13.92
CA SER A 177 -18.52 12.90 13.57
C SER A 177 -18.19 14.29 13.01
N SER A 178 -17.13 14.93 13.51
CA SER A 178 -16.93 16.37 13.32
C SER A 178 -15.57 16.75 12.75
N LEU A 179 -14.57 15.85 12.71
CA LEU A 179 -13.20 16.19 12.34
C LEU A 179 -12.54 15.23 11.35
N LEU A 180 -13.27 14.34 10.68
CA LEU A 180 -12.66 13.51 9.62
C LEU A 180 -12.43 14.32 8.33
N SER A 181 -11.50 15.26 8.39
CA SER A 181 -11.13 16.18 7.32
C SER A 181 -9.63 16.51 7.41
N PRO A 182 -9.05 17.24 6.44
CA PRO A 182 -7.65 17.67 6.50
C PRO A 182 -7.25 18.36 7.81
N ALA A 183 -8.19 18.98 8.53
CA ALA A 183 -7.95 19.64 9.81
C ALA A 183 -7.49 18.68 10.93
N LEU A 184 -7.74 17.38 10.81
CA LEU A 184 -7.21 16.37 11.73
C LEU A 184 -5.68 16.22 11.64
N LEU A 185 -5.12 16.50 10.45
CA LEU A 185 -3.68 16.41 10.24
C LEU A 185 -2.97 17.60 10.88
N PRO A 186 -1.73 17.40 11.37
CA PRO A 186 -0.91 18.48 11.91
C PRO A 186 -0.79 19.70 10.99
N GLN A 187 -0.68 20.89 11.58
CA GLN A 187 -0.66 22.17 10.85
C GLN A 187 0.31 22.20 9.65
N LYS A 188 1.51 21.61 9.78
CA LYS A 188 2.51 21.60 8.71
C LYS A 188 2.05 20.86 7.44
N PHE A 189 1.09 19.96 7.57
CA PHE A 189 0.55 19.17 6.47
C PHE A 189 -0.80 19.68 5.96
N PHE A 190 -1.53 20.44 6.79
CA PHE A 190 -2.90 20.86 6.52
C PHE A 190 -3.10 21.43 5.11
N SER A 191 -2.27 22.40 4.70
CA SER A 191 -2.43 23.09 3.40
C SER A 191 -2.14 22.17 2.22
N GLN A 192 -1.02 21.43 2.26
CA GLN A 192 -0.67 20.48 1.20
C GLN A 192 -1.72 19.38 1.08
N PHE A 193 -2.14 18.83 2.21
CA PHE A 193 -3.08 17.73 2.24
C PHE A 193 -4.49 18.14 1.83
N SER A 194 -4.95 19.34 2.21
CA SER A 194 -6.22 19.91 1.71
C SER A 194 -6.21 20.06 0.19
N TYR A 195 -5.07 20.48 -0.37
CA TYR A 195 -4.90 20.57 -1.82
C TYR A 195 -4.97 19.19 -2.48
N ILE A 196 -4.30 18.16 -1.92
CA ILE A 196 -4.41 16.78 -2.42
C ILE A 196 -5.86 16.29 -2.37
N CYS A 197 -6.59 16.54 -1.27
CA CYS A 197 -8.01 16.20 -1.17
C CYS A 197 -8.85 16.83 -2.29
N SER A 198 -8.59 18.11 -2.63
CA SER A 198 -9.28 18.73 -3.78
C SER A 198 -8.91 18.08 -5.10
N GLN A 199 -7.64 17.75 -5.34
CA GLN A 199 -7.21 17.11 -6.58
C GLN A 199 -7.80 15.71 -6.74
N VAL A 200 -7.88 14.93 -5.66
CA VAL A 200 -8.52 13.60 -5.65
C VAL A 200 -10.02 13.69 -5.91
N ALA A 201 -10.67 14.77 -5.46
CA ALA A 201 -12.08 15.03 -5.78
C ALA A 201 -12.28 15.49 -7.25
N ASP A 202 -11.26 16.11 -7.85
CA ASP A 202 -11.34 16.78 -9.16
C ASP A 202 -10.87 15.90 -10.34
N PHE A 203 -9.92 14.99 -10.13
CA PHE A 203 -9.27 14.23 -11.21
C PHE A 203 -9.62 12.73 -11.17
N ASP A 204 -9.91 12.18 -12.35
CA ASP A 204 -10.21 10.76 -12.50
C ASP A 204 -8.92 9.93 -12.52
N HIS A 205 -8.98 8.73 -11.94
CA HIS A 205 -7.84 7.83 -11.94
C HIS A 205 -7.53 7.36 -13.36
N GLY A 206 -6.25 7.46 -13.73
CA GLY A 206 -5.77 7.17 -15.08
C GLY A 206 -5.69 8.39 -16.00
N SER A 207 -6.10 9.58 -15.54
CA SER A 207 -5.89 10.83 -16.29
C SER A 207 -4.44 11.35 -16.17
N ASP A 208 -4.05 12.25 -17.07
CA ASP A 208 -2.76 12.92 -17.02
C ASP A 208 -2.62 13.76 -15.74
N GLU A 209 -3.69 14.41 -15.28
CA GLU A 209 -3.69 15.18 -14.05
C GLU A 209 -3.46 14.29 -12.82
N TRP A 210 -4.00 13.07 -12.81
CA TRP A 210 -3.73 12.10 -11.77
C TRP A 210 -2.23 11.77 -11.69
N GLN A 211 -1.63 11.42 -12.83
CA GLN A 211 -0.22 11.03 -12.90
C GLN A 211 0.74 12.20 -12.67
N ASN A 212 0.42 13.38 -13.18
CA ASN A 212 1.32 14.55 -13.16
C ASN A 212 1.10 15.49 -11.98
N GLN A 213 -0.02 15.39 -11.26
CA GLN A 213 -0.33 16.27 -10.13
C GLN A 213 -0.67 15.51 -8.85
N VAL A 214 -1.66 14.61 -8.88
CA VAL A 214 -2.11 13.89 -7.66
C VAL A 214 -0.98 13.04 -7.09
N ILE A 215 -0.37 12.19 -7.91
CA ILE A 215 0.68 11.27 -7.46
C ILE A 215 1.94 12.01 -6.98
N PRO A 216 2.49 13.01 -7.70
CA PRO A 216 3.63 13.78 -7.19
C PRO A 216 3.34 14.50 -5.88
N ASN A 217 2.16 15.11 -5.72
CA ASN A 217 1.80 15.79 -4.47
C ASN A 217 1.59 14.81 -3.31
N TRP A 218 0.98 13.65 -3.59
CA TRP A 218 0.82 12.58 -2.61
C TRP A 218 2.18 12.02 -2.15
N ARG A 219 3.09 11.74 -3.09
CA ARG A 219 4.47 11.31 -2.78
C ARG A 219 5.22 12.36 -1.97
N SER A 220 5.12 13.63 -2.35
CA SER A 220 5.72 14.73 -1.57
C SER A 220 5.17 14.83 -0.15
N PHE A 221 3.87 14.60 0.04
CA PHE A 221 3.27 14.52 1.36
C PHE A 221 3.83 13.34 2.16
N LEU A 222 3.96 12.15 1.55
CA LEU A 222 4.52 10.97 2.20
C LEU A 222 5.99 11.19 2.59
N ASP A 223 6.79 11.79 1.71
CA ASP A 223 8.17 12.17 1.99
C ASP A 223 8.24 13.13 3.18
N GLY A 224 7.35 14.12 3.25
CA GLY A 224 7.25 15.05 4.39
C GLY A 224 6.72 14.41 5.68
N LEU A 225 5.85 13.40 5.57
CA LEU A 225 5.31 12.62 6.69
C LEU A 225 6.39 11.75 7.32
N PHE A 226 7.22 11.13 6.50
CA PHE A 226 8.28 10.20 6.92
C PHE A 226 9.69 10.80 6.89
N ALA A 227 9.82 12.12 6.72
CA ALA A 227 11.09 12.82 6.81
C ALA A 227 11.68 12.72 8.22
N GLY A 228 12.94 12.29 8.33
CA GLY A 228 13.66 12.13 9.60
C GLY A 228 13.46 10.74 10.23
N ASP A 229 13.56 10.65 11.57
CA ASP A 229 13.32 9.42 12.32
C ASP A 229 11.81 9.19 12.44
N ALA A 230 11.21 8.60 11.40
CA ALA A 230 9.79 8.23 11.39
C ALA A 230 9.46 7.39 12.63
N ASP A 231 8.40 7.79 13.35
CA ASP A 231 7.97 7.18 14.60
C ASP A 231 6.60 6.50 14.47
N GLU A 232 6.13 5.90 15.57
CA GLU A 232 4.84 5.23 15.63
C GLU A 232 3.67 6.13 15.16
N ARG A 233 3.68 7.41 15.55
CA ARG A 233 2.62 8.37 15.21
C ARG A 233 2.57 8.64 13.72
N SER A 234 3.73 8.80 13.09
CA SER A 234 3.84 9.10 11.67
C SER A 234 3.30 7.92 10.84
N VAL A 235 3.62 6.68 11.23
CA VAL A 235 3.09 5.48 10.58
C VAL A 235 1.59 5.31 10.82
N ARG A 236 1.08 5.58 12.03
CA ARG A 236 -0.36 5.51 12.34
C ARG A 236 -1.20 6.63 11.72
N LEU A 237 -0.58 7.77 11.35
CA LEU A 237 -1.26 8.86 10.66
C LEU A 237 -1.58 8.49 9.20
N LEU A 238 -0.79 7.63 8.55
CA LEU A 238 -1.02 7.27 7.16
C LEU A 238 -2.42 6.67 6.91
N PRO A 239 -2.88 5.63 7.65
CA PRO A 239 -4.26 5.13 7.52
C PRO A 239 -5.33 6.21 7.67
N VAL A 240 -5.14 7.16 8.58
CA VAL A 240 -6.09 8.26 8.83
C VAL A 240 -6.11 9.26 7.68
N ALA A 241 -4.94 9.64 7.17
CA ALA A 241 -4.81 10.50 5.98
C ALA A 241 -5.47 9.82 4.77
N LEU A 242 -5.18 8.54 4.56
CA LEU A 242 -5.85 7.72 3.56
C LEU A 242 -7.39 7.81 3.78
N ILE A 243 -7.93 7.50 4.96
CA ILE A 243 -9.38 7.53 5.23
C ILE A 243 -10.01 8.87 4.80
N ILE A 244 -9.36 10.00 5.09
CA ILE A 244 -9.83 11.34 4.69
C ILE A 244 -9.81 11.52 3.16
N LEU A 245 -8.79 11.01 2.46
CA LEU A 245 -8.74 11.05 0.99
C LEU A 245 -9.90 10.25 0.37
N LYS A 246 -10.23 9.09 0.94
CA LYS A 246 -11.35 8.27 0.48
C LYS A 246 -12.69 9.03 0.56
N GLU A 247 -12.96 9.68 1.69
CA GLU A 247 -14.17 10.51 1.87
C GLU A 247 -14.21 11.69 0.88
N SER A 248 -13.04 12.21 0.49
CA SER A 248 -12.94 13.29 -0.50
C SER A 248 -13.24 12.80 -1.93
N ALA A 249 -12.99 11.52 -2.22
CA ALA A 249 -13.14 10.90 -3.54
C ALA A 249 -14.55 10.39 -3.86
N ASP A 250 -15.43 10.27 -2.86
CA ASP A 250 -16.65 9.42 -2.83
C ASP A 250 -17.71 9.66 -3.93
N LYS A 251 -17.50 10.63 -4.82
CA LYS A 251 -18.44 10.99 -5.89
C LYS A 251 -17.98 10.60 -7.31
N ARG A 252 -16.83 9.95 -7.46
CA ARG A 252 -16.22 9.64 -8.78
C ARG A 252 -16.39 8.18 -9.18
N GLU A 253 -16.61 7.93 -10.47
CA GLU A 253 -16.71 6.55 -11.01
C GLU A 253 -15.41 5.76 -10.82
N THR A 254 -14.26 6.42 -10.91
CA THR A 254 -12.94 5.77 -10.73
C THR A 254 -12.41 5.87 -9.29
N ALA A 255 -13.23 6.33 -8.33
CA ALA A 255 -12.79 6.61 -6.96
C ALA A 255 -12.13 5.39 -6.31
N GLU A 256 -12.71 4.19 -6.46
CA GLU A 256 -12.19 2.99 -5.80
C GLU A 256 -10.81 2.57 -6.33
N THR A 257 -10.58 2.65 -7.65
CA THR A 257 -9.30 2.28 -8.24
C THR A 257 -8.22 3.33 -7.96
N GLY A 258 -8.57 4.62 -8.01
CA GLY A 258 -7.67 5.70 -7.58
C GLY A 258 -7.34 5.61 -6.08
N TRP A 259 -8.31 5.21 -5.27
CA TRP A 259 -8.10 4.97 -3.85
C TRP A 259 -7.07 3.85 -3.60
N ILE A 260 -7.19 2.71 -4.28
CA ILE A 260 -6.19 1.63 -4.23
C ILE A 260 -4.81 2.15 -4.67
N ASP A 261 -4.75 2.96 -5.72
CA ASP A 261 -3.50 3.57 -6.21
C ASP A 261 -2.79 4.42 -5.14
N LEU A 262 -3.54 5.24 -4.41
CA LEU A 262 -3.02 6.06 -3.30
C LEU A 262 -2.56 5.19 -2.12
N ILE A 263 -3.31 4.14 -1.78
CA ILE A 263 -2.92 3.18 -0.73
C ILE A 263 -1.59 2.54 -1.11
N GLU A 264 -1.44 2.05 -2.34
CA GLU A 264 -0.23 1.37 -2.80
C GLU A 264 1.01 2.25 -2.64
N TRP A 265 0.94 3.52 -3.05
CA TRP A 265 2.02 4.48 -2.80
C TRP A 265 2.30 4.70 -1.31
N GLY A 266 1.25 4.80 -0.49
CA GLY A 266 1.39 4.91 0.97
C GLY A 266 2.06 3.68 1.59
N MET A 267 1.71 2.48 1.12
CA MET A 267 2.30 1.23 1.60
C MET A 267 3.79 1.12 1.26
N LEU A 268 4.20 1.53 0.06
CA LEU A 268 5.62 1.55 -0.31
C LEU A 268 6.41 2.50 0.60
N ALA A 269 5.86 3.67 0.93
CA ALA A 269 6.49 4.63 1.82
C ALA A 269 6.70 4.08 3.25
N ILE A 270 5.73 3.35 3.82
CA ILE A 270 5.91 2.75 5.16
C ILE A 270 6.82 1.52 5.14
N TRP A 271 6.86 0.76 4.05
CA TRP A 271 7.86 -0.32 3.91
C TRP A 271 9.28 0.22 3.82
N GLU A 272 9.45 1.39 3.21
CA GLU A 272 10.74 2.08 3.19
C GLU A 272 11.16 2.54 4.61
N VAL A 273 10.20 2.99 5.44
CA VAL A 273 10.43 3.24 6.87
C VAL A 273 10.85 1.96 7.60
N ALA A 274 10.15 0.85 7.38
CA ALA A 274 10.46 -0.43 8.03
C ALA A 274 11.86 -0.96 7.65
N ARG A 275 12.29 -0.74 6.40
CA ARG A 275 13.61 -1.11 5.90
C ARG A 275 14.71 -0.30 6.60
N LYS A 276 14.51 1.01 6.75
CA LYS A 276 15.50 1.94 7.34
C LYS A 276 15.58 1.87 8.87
N THR A 277 14.49 1.54 9.56
CA THR A 277 14.44 1.53 11.03
C THR A 277 14.96 0.22 11.62
N GLU A 278 15.64 0.29 12.76
CA GLU A 278 15.99 -0.88 13.59
C GLU A 278 14.89 -1.22 14.62
N THR A 279 13.90 -0.33 14.79
CA THR A 279 12.88 -0.46 15.82
C THR A 279 11.85 -1.54 15.47
N LYS A 280 11.91 -2.68 16.17
CA LYS A 280 10.96 -3.80 15.98
C LYS A 280 9.50 -3.38 16.08
N GLY A 281 9.16 -2.46 16.99
CA GLY A 281 7.80 -1.95 17.14
C GLY A 281 7.27 -1.26 15.88
N ILE A 282 8.12 -0.49 15.19
CA ILE A 282 7.76 0.19 13.93
C ILE A 282 7.62 -0.84 12.81
N ARG A 283 8.56 -1.78 12.67
CA ARG A 283 8.45 -2.85 11.66
C ARG A 283 7.18 -3.68 11.83
N ASN A 284 6.84 -4.04 13.07
CA ASN A 284 5.60 -4.73 13.36
C ASN A 284 4.38 -3.87 12.99
N LEU A 285 4.37 -2.59 13.34
CA LEU A 285 3.28 -1.69 12.98
C LEU A 285 3.09 -1.58 11.46
N VAL A 286 4.17 -1.49 10.69
CA VAL A 286 4.12 -1.48 9.22
C VAL A 286 3.52 -2.78 8.70
N ALA A 287 3.95 -3.94 9.21
CA ALA A 287 3.38 -5.23 8.82
C ALA A 287 1.88 -5.34 9.17
N HIS A 288 1.45 -4.85 10.33
CA HIS A 288 0.03 -4.79 10.68
C HIS A 288 -0.73 -3.84 9.76
N THR A 289 -0.17 -2.68 9.43
CA THR A 289 -0.82 -1.72 8.52
C THR A 289 -0.97 -2.31 7.11
N TRP A 290 0.04 -3.02 6.62
CA TRP A 290 -0.02 -3.75 5.35
C TRP A 290 -1.17 -4.77 5.31
N ILE A 291 -1.31 -5.57 6.37
CA ILE A 291 -2.34 -6.63 6.45
C ILE A 291 -3.73 -6.02 6.72
N ASP A 292 -3.85 -5.22 7.77
CA ASP A 292 -5.14 -4.72 8.26
C ASP A 292 -5.71 -3.58 7.43
N PHE A 293 -4.88 -2.89 6.62
CA PHE A 293 -5.34 -1.82 5.73
C PHE A 293 -5.30 -2.26 4.26
N TYR A 294 -4.12 -2.50 3.70
CA TYR A 294 -3.99 -2.73 2.25
C TYR A 294 -4.60 -4.07 1.81
N VAL A 295 -4.21 -5.18 2.45
CA VAL A 295 -4.72 -6.52 2.09
C VAL A 295 -6.23 -6.57 2.28
N LYS A 296 -6.76 -6.05 3.40
CA LYS A 296 -8.22 -6.01 3.65
C LYS A 296 -8.98 -5.10 2.68
N GLU A 297 -8.45 -3.92 2.33
CA GLU A 297 -9.12 -3.06 1.34
C GLU A 297 -9.12 -3.69 -0.05
N LEU A 298 -8.06 -4.42 -0.41
CA LEU A 298 -7.98 -5.14 -1.69
C LEU A 298 -8.94 -6.34 -1.70
N GLU A 299 -9.00 -7.11 -0.62
CA GLU A 299 -9.98 -8.20 -0.45
C GLU A 299 -11.41 -7.68 -0.54
N ARG A 300 -11.74 -6.59 0.17
CA ARG A 300 -13.04 -5.93 0.06
C ARG A 300 -13.36 -5.54 -1.37
N TYR A 301 -12.44 -4.87 -2.06
CA TYR A 301 -12.66 -4.43 -3.43
C TYR A 301 -13.07 -5.59 -4.34
N TYR A 302 -12.37 -6.72 -4.26
CA TYR A 302 -12.75 -7.89 -5.06
C TYR A 302 -14.01 -8.57 -4.55
N HIS A 303 -14.25 -8.63 -3.24
CA HIS A 303 -15.49 -9.16 -2.71
C HIS A 303 -16.72 -8.41 -3.28
N ASP A 304 -16.63 -7.09 -3.35
CA ASP A 304 -17.72 -6.22 -3.82
C ASP A 304 -17.88 -6.24 -5.35
N ASN A 305 -16.80 -6.47 -6.10
CA ASN A 305 -16.79 -6.29 -7.57
C ASN A 305 -16.62 -7.57 -8.39
N ILE A 306 -16.24 -8.71 -7.79
CA ILE A 306 -15.84 -9.90 -8.57
C ILE A 306 -16.98 -10.47 -9.42
N GLU A 307 -18.23 -10.41 -8.95
CA GLU A 307 -19.37 -10.88 -9.74
C GLU A 307 -19.50 -10.12 -11.06
N HIS A 308 -19.28 -8.79 -11.04
CA HIS A 308 -19.29 -7.95 -12.23
C HIS A 308 -18.08 -8.21 -13.13
N LEU A 309 -16.90 -8.38 -12.54
CA LEU A 309 -15.66 -8.68 -13.27
C LEU A 309 -15.73 -10.04 -13.99
N CYS A 310 -16.46 -11.01 -13.44
CA CYS A 310 -16.69 -12.33 -14.04
C CYS A 310 -17.84 -12.38 -15.07
N VAL A 311 -18.46 -11.24 -15.42
CA VAL A 311 -19.40 -11.18 -16.55
C VAL A 311 -18.61 -11.17 -17.86
N GLU A 312 -19.08 -11.93 -18.85
CA GLU A 312 -18.45 -12.02 -20.17
C GLU A 312 -18.19 -10.62 -20.75
N LYS A 313 -16.93 -10.34 -21.13
CA LYS A 313 -16.47 -9.06 -21.70
C LYS A 313 -16.71 -7.84 -20.82
N SER A 314 -16.78 -8.02 -19.49
CA SER A 314 -16.94 -6.92 -18.53
C SER A 314 -15.83 -5.86 -18.63
N LEU A 315 -14.64 -6.26 -19.06
CA LEU A 315 -13.49 -5.36 -19.24
C LEU A 315 -13.36 -4.78 -20.65
N ASP A 316 -14.15 -5.25 -21.62
CA ASP A 316 -14.14 -4.71 -22.97
C ASP A 316 -14.96 -3.41 -22.98
N ARG A 317 -14.30 -2.26 -23.12
CA ARG A 317 -15.00 -0.99 -23.33
C ARG A 317 -15.64 -1.02 -24.72
N GLY A 318 -16.95 -0.75 -24.78
CA GLY A 318 -17.83 -0.85 -25.96
C GLY A 318 -17.49 -0.01 -27.21
N CYS A 319 -16.25 0.46 -27.39
CA CYS A 319 -15.73 0.85 -28.70
C CYS A 319 -15.38 -0.39 -29.52
N SER A 320 -16.43 -1.16 -29.82
CA SER A 320 -16.45 -2.24 -30.79
C SER A 320 -16.06 -1.68 -32.16
N GLU A 321 -14.76 -1.75 -32.51
CA GLU A 321 -14.15 -1.80 -33.85
C GLU A 321 -12.71 -1.21 -33.89
N MET A 322 -12.26 -0.51 -32.83
CA MET A 322 -10.90 0.07 -32.79
C MET A 322 -9.91 -0.78 -31.99
N LEU A 323 -8.73 -1.05 -32.58
CA LEU A 323 -7.61 -1.77 -31.96
C LEU A 323 -7.15 -1.14 -30.62
N VAL A 324 -7.29 0.18 -30.48
CA VAL A 324 -7.02 0.92 -29.25
C VAL A 324 -7.86 0.41 -28.06
N GLY A 325 -9.15 0.14 -28.28
CA GLY A 325 -10.02 -0.41 -27.23
C GLY A 325 -9.55 -1.80 -26.76
N THR A 326 -8.98 -2.58 -27.69
CA THR A 326 -8.42 -3.91 -27.40
C THR A 326 -7.17 -3.80 -26.53
N ALA A 327 -6.28 -2.84 -26.79
CA ALA A 327 -5.13 -2.57 -25.93
C ALA A 327 -5.55 -2.05 -24.55
N VAL A 328 -6.48 -1.10 -24.48
CA VAL A 328 -6.98 -0.53 -23.21
C VAL A 328 -7.59 -1.62 -22.32
N SER A 329 -8.40 -2.51 -22.87
CA SER A 329 -8.95 -3.65 -22.11
C SER A 329 -7.84 -4.57 -21.57
N GLY A 330 -6.74 -4.74 -22.31
CA GLY A 330 -5.56 -5.48 -21.88
C GLY A 330 -4.88 -4.83 -20.68
N VAL A 331 -4.69 -3.50 -20.71
CA VAL A 331 -4.14 -2.73 -19.57
C VAL A 331 -5.01 -2.91 -18.32
N VAL A 332 -6.33 -2.78 -18.45
CA VAL A 332 -7.26 -2.95 -17.32
C VAL A 332 -7.24 -4.39 -16.79
N ALA A 333 -7.23 -5.39 -17.66
CA ALA A 333 -7.15 -6.79 -17.27
C ALA A 333 -5.87 -7.10 -16.50
N HIS A 334 -4.72 -6.63 -16.97
CA HIS A 334 -3.43 -6.83 -16.31
C HIS A 334 -3.37 -6.09 -14.96
N TRP A 335 -4.00 -4.91 -14.85
CA TRP A 335 -4.17 -4.25 -13.56
C TRP A 335 -4.88 -5.14 -12.54
N HIS A 336 -5.97 -5.82 -12.94
CA HIS A 336 -6.68 -6.74 -12.04
C HIS A 336 -5.91 -8.02 -11.75
N LEU A 337 -5.23 -8.61 -12.74
CA LEU A 337 -4.40 -9.81 -12.53
C LEU A 337 -3.26 -9.52 -11.54
N ALA A 338 -2.60 -8.37 -11.67
CA ALA A 338 -1.59 -7.91 -10.71
C ALA A 338 -2.13 -7.88 -9.29
N ARG A 339 -3.30 -7.25 -9.08
CA ARG A 339 -3.85 -7.05 -7.73
C ARG A 339 -4.40 -8.34 -7.11
N LEU A 340 -5.07 -9.21 -7.88
CA LEU A 340 -5.45 -10.54 -7.40
C LEU A 340 -4.23 -11.39 -7.02
N GLY A 341 -3.17 -11.31 -7.81
CA GLY A 341 -1.92 -11.98 -7.52
C GLY A 341 -1.19 -11.43 -6.30
N LEU A 342 -1.12 -10.10 -6.14
CA LEU A 342 -0.58 -9.44 -4.96
C LEU A 342 -1.36 -9.81 -3.70
N LEU A 343 -2.68 -9.84 -3.78
CA LEU A 343 -3.55 -10.28 -2.70
C LEU A 343 -3.23 -11.72 -2.30
N SER A 344 -3.14 -12.64 -3.27
CA SER A 344 -2.76 -14.03 -3.02
C SER A 344 -1.34 -14.17 -2.44
N LEU A 345 -0.39 -13.34 -2.92
CA LEU A 345 0.98 -13.32 -2.44
C LEU A 345 1.05 -12.88 -0.97
N ALA A 346 0.44 -11.73 -0.65
CA ALA A 346 0.41 -11.16 0.69
C ALA A 346 -0.35 -12.04 1.69
N CYS A 347 -1.49 -12.61 1.28
CA CYS A 347 -2.25 -13.56 2.09
C CYS A 347 -1.38 -14.77 2.50
N ALA A 348 -0.64 -15.36 1.57
CA ALA A 348 0.20 -16.52 1.88
C ALA A 348 1.42 -16.19 2.76
N GLU A 349 1.89 -14.94 2.74
CA GLU A 349 2.95 -14.43 3.62
C GLU A 349 2.42 -14.14 5.04
N ALA A 350 1.21 -13.62 5.14
CA ALA A 350 0.59 -13.20 6.40
C ALA A 350 -0.04 -14.36 7.19
N MET A 351 -0.43 -15.46 6.54
CA MET A 351 -1.14 -16.57 7.19
C MET A 351 -0.28 -17.30 8.24
N PRO A 352 -0.70 -17.34 9.52
CA PRO A 352 -0.04 -18.15 10.54
C PRO A 352 -0.12 -19.64 10.17
N ARG A 353 1.01 -20.35 10.25
CA ARG A 353 1.09 -21.80 9.98
C ARG A 353 1.18 -22.65 11.26
N GLU A 354 0.81 -22.07 12.39
CA GLU A 354 1.01 -22.64 13.72
C GLU A 354 0.00 -23.74 14.05
N THR A 355 -1.25 -23.60 13.61
CA THR A 355 -2.31 -24.59 13.85
C THR A 355 -2.95 -25.07 12.55
N ASP A 356 -3.49 -26.30 12.56
CA ASP A 356 -4.15 -26.88 11.37
C ASP A 356 -5.39 -26.09 10.96
N ASN A 357 -6.15 -25.54 11.93
CA ASN A 357 -7.30 -24.69 11.64
C ASN A 357 -6.89 -23.39 10.92
N GLN A 358 -5.79 -22.74 11.33
CA GLN A 358 -5.29 -21.54 10.64
C GLN A 358 -4.79 -21.86 9.23
N ARG A 359 -4.13 -23.02 9.05
CA ARG A 359 -3.72 -23.49 7.72
C ARG A 359 -4.93 -23.70 6.81
N GLU A 360 -6.01 -24.28 7.33
CA GLU A 360 -7.22 -24.56 6.56
C GLU A 360 -8.02 -23.29 6.20
N VAL A 361 -8.11 -22.32 7.13
CA VAL A 361 -8.67 -20.98 6.82
C VAL A 361 -7.84 -20.32 5.71
N GLY A 362 -6.51 -20.36 5.84
CA GLY A 362 -5.62 -19.77 4.86
C GLY A 362 -5.74 -20.41 3.48
N PHE A 363 -5.79 -21.74 3.44
CA PHE A 363 -5.95 -22.50 2.21
C PHE A 363 -7.29 -22.21 1.51
N ARG A 364 -8.38 -22.08 2.27
CA ARG A 364 -9.70 -21.69 1.72
C ARG A 364 -9.66 -20.32 1.06
N LEU A 365 -9.02 -19.33 1.68
CA LEU A 365 -8.88 -17.99 1.10
C LEU A 365 -8.07 -18.04 -0.22
N LEU A 366 -6.94 -18.76 -0.24
CA LEU A 366 -6.16 -18.90 -1.47
C LEU A 366 -6.96 -19.60 -2.59
N HIS A 367 -7.78 -20.60 -2.25
CA HIS A 367 -8.68 -21.24 -3.21
C HIS A 367 -9.75 -20.29 -3.74
N GLN A 368 -10.32 -19.43 -2.89
CA GLN A 368 -11.27 -18.41 -3.29
C GLN A 368 -10.64 -17.42 -4.28
N LEU A 369 -9.44 -16.91 -3.97
CA LEU A 369 -8.70 -16.01 -4.86
C LEU A 369 -8.38 -16.66 -6.22
N ALA A 370 -8.05 -17.95 -6.23
CA ALA A 370 -7.84 -18.69 -7.46
C ALA A 370 -9.14 -18.86 -8.27
N SER A 371 -10.29 -19.02 -7.60
CA SER A 371 -11.61 -19.04 -8.25
C SER A 371 -11.99 -17.69 -8.84
N TRP A 372 -11.74 -16.60 -8.12
CA TRP A 372 -11.91 -15.24 -8.64
C TRP A 372 -11.04 -14.98 -9.87
N THR A 373 -9.76 -15.37 -9.80
CA THR A 373 -8.81 -15.23 -10.92
C THR A 373 -9.25 -16.06 -12.14
N ALA A 374 -9.69 -17.31 -11.94
CA ALA A 374 -10.23 -18.14 -13.02
C ALA A 374 -11.48 -17.50 -13.66
N GLY A 375 -12.45 -17.07 -12.84
CA GLY A 375 -13.67 -16.44 -13.35
C GLY A 375 -13.40 -15.17 -14.15
N LEU A 376 -12.45 -14.34 -13.70
CA LEU A 376 -12.01 -13.16 -14.44
C LEU A 376 -11.39 -13.52 -15.80
N ILE A 377 -10.51 -14.54 -15.82
CA ILE A 377 -9.84 -15.01 -17.04
C ILE A 377 -10.84 -15.60 -18.04
N ASP A 378 -11.74 -16.47 -17.56
CA ASP A 378 -12.73 -17.15 -18.39
C ASP A 378 -13.70 -16.14 -19.04
N ALA A 379 -14.07 -15.10 -18.30
CA ALA A 379 -14.98 -14.07 -18.76
C ALA A 379 -14.33 -13.06 -19.74
N ASN A 380 -13.01 -12.88 -19.68
CA ASN A 380 -12.33 -11.77 -20.35
C ASN A 380 -11.08 -12.21 -21.12
N VAL A 381 -11.17 -12.24 -22.46
CA VAL A 381 -10.03 -12.52 -23.36
C VAL A 381 -8.93 -11.47 -23.22
N SER A 382 -9.23 -10.28 -22.70
CA SER A 382 -8.24 -9.23 -22.42
C SER A 382 -7.15 -9.66 -21.43
N THR A 383 -7.41 -10.67 -20.58
CA THR A 383 -6.40 -11.31 -19.71
C THR A 383 -5.28 -12.04 -20.48
N GLN A 384 -5.46 -12.23 -21.79
CA GLN A 384 -4.50 -12.88 -22.70
C GLN A 384 -3.82 -11.87 -23.62
N ARG A 385 -3.86 -10.57 -23.24
CA ARG A 385 -3.32 -9.45 -24.03
C ARG A 385 -2.18 -8.73 -23.32
N PRO A 386 -1.04 -9.39 -23.03
CA PRO A 386 0.16 -8.67 -22.63
C PRO A 386 0.58 -7.75 -23.78
N LEU A 387 1.10 -6.58 -23.43
CA LEU A 387 1.45 -5.52 -24.38
C LEU A 387 2.93 -5.15 -24.31
N VAL A 388 3.50 -5.20 -23.10
CA VAL A 388 4.89 -4.83 -22.82
C VAL A 388 5.58 -5.94 -22.03
N ASP A 389 6.90 -5.97 -22.09
CA ASP A 389 7.71 -6.97 -21.38
C ASP A 389 7.48 -6.96 -19.86
N LEU A 390 7.18 -5.80 -19.28
CA LEU A 390 6.81 -5.62 -17.88
C LEU A 390 5.58 -6.44 -17.48
N ASN A 391 4.74 -6.88 -18.43
CA ASN A 391 3.62 -7.76 -18.12
C ASN A 391 4.04 -9.16 -17.63
N HIS A 392 5.34 -9.47 -17.61
CA HIS A 392 5.86 -10.69 -16.99
C HIS A 392 5.56 -10.72 -15.48
N ILE A 393 5.37 -9.57 -14.83
CA ILE A 393 5.01 -9.51 -13.41
C ILE A 393 3.61 -10.09 -13.20
N GLU A 394 2.64 -9.66 -14.00
CA GLU A 394 1.28 -10.22 -14.01
C GLU A 394 1.24 -11.69 -14.40
N LEU A 395 2.07 -12.10 -15.37
CA LEU A 395 2.23 -13.49 -15.75
C LEU A 395 2.68 -14.35 -14.56
N PHE A 396 3.75 -13.93 -13.86
CA PHE A 396 4.24 -14.59 -12.66
C PHE A 396 3.18 -14.65 -11.56
N LEU A 397 2.52 -13.53 -11.30
CA LEU A 397 1.51 -13.41 -10.26
C LEU A 397 0.30 -14.32 -10.51
N THR A 398 -0.17 -14.40 -11.76
CA THR A 398 -1.28 -15.28 -12.16
C THR A 398 -0.86 -16.75 -12.06
N TRP A 399 0.36 -17.08 -12.52
CA TRP A 399 0.93 -18.42 -12.37
C TRP A 399 1.01 -18.84 -10.90
N GLN A 400 1.46 -17.95 -10.01
CA GLN A 400 1.54 -18.20 -8.57
C GLN A 400 0.18 -18.52 -7.96
N VAL A 401 -0.86 -17.79 -8.34
CA VAL A 401 -2.22 -17.99 -7.82
C VAL A 401 -2.66 -19.45 -8.05
N PHE A 402 -2.56 -19.95 -9.28
CA PHE A 402 -2.99 -21.31 -9.60
C PHE A 402 -2.06 -22.38 -9.04
N ARG A 403 -0.73 -22.17 -9.13
CA ARG A 403 0.26 -23.13 -8.66
C ARG A 403 0.10 -23.44 -7.17
N ARG A 404 -0.10 -22.42 -6.34
CA ARG A 404 -0.17 -22.55 -4.88
C ARG A 404 -1.30 -23.44 -4.39
N VAL A 405 -2.42 -23.47 -5.12
CA VAL A 405 -3.60 -24.27 -4.78
C VAL A 405 -3.75 -25.51 -5.65
N GLY A 406 -2.74 -25.84 -6.47
CA GLY A 406 -2.74 -27.02 -7.31
C GLY A 406 -3.75 -27.00 -8.47
N ARG A 407 -4.23 -25.82 -8.89
CA ARG A 407 -5.16 -25.65 -10.03
C ARG A 407 -4.44 -25.73 -11.37
N ARG A 408 -3.80 -26.88 -11.62
CA ARG A 408 -2.93 -27.13 -12.79
C ARG A 408 -3.66 -27.04 -14.13
N GLN A 409 -4.92 -27.48 -14.16
CA GLN A 409 -5.71 -27.46 -15.40
C GLN A 409 -6.04 -26.02 -15.84
N ASP A 410 -6.48 -25.18 -14.91
CA ASP A 410 -6.79 -23.77 -15.21
C ASP A 410 -5.55 -23.03 -15.71
N LEU A 411 -4.40 -23.27 -15.04
CA LEU A 411 -3.11 -22.75 -15.48
C LEU A 411 -2.75 -23.18 -16.90
N HIS A 412 -2.89 -24.47 -17.20
CA HIS A 412 -2.60 -25.02 -18.53
C HIS A 412 -3.49 -24.41 -19.62
N VAL A 413 -4.80 -24.31 -19.37
CA VAL A 413 -5.76 -23.73 -20.32
C VAL A 413 -5.42 -22.27 -20.60
N TRP A 414 -5.21 -21.47 -19.55
CA TRP A 414 -4.89 -20.06 -19.69
C TRP A 414 -3.56 -19.84 -20.44
N LEU A 415 -2.48 -20.55 -20.07
CA LEU A 415 -1.19 -20.44 -20.74
C LEU A 415 -1.26 -20.86 -22.22
N THR A 416 -2.03 -21.91 -22.54
CA THR A 416 -2.23 -22.35 -23.93
C THR A 416 -2.93 -21.28 -24.75
N MET A 417 -3.99 -20.65 -24.21
CA MET A 417 -4.69 -19.56 -24.90
C MET A 417 -3.79 -18.33 -25.08
N LEU A 418 -3.05 -17.95 -24.04
CA LEU A 418 -2.06 -16.87 -24.10
C LEU A 418 -1.02 -17.10 -25.20
N VAL A 419 -0.41 -18.30 -25.24
CA VAL A 419 0.60 -18.66 -26.24
C VAL A 419 0.03 -18.64 -27.66
N ASN A 420 -1.20 -19.11 -27.84
CA ASN A 420 -1.86 -19.05 -29.14
C ASN A 420 -2.08 -17.59 -29.59
N GLN A 421 -2.53 -16.71 -28.71
CA GLN A 421 -2.69 -15.28 -29.02
C GLN A 421 -1.34 -14.63 -29.38
N LEU A 422 -0.30 -14.90 -28.60
CA LEU A 422 1.04 -14.38 -28.88
C LEU A 422 1.61 -14.91 -30.21
N SER A 423 1.35 -16.18 -30.53
CA SER A 423 1.79 -16.79 -31.79
C SER A 423 1.13 -16.09 -32.98
N MET A 424 -0.17 -15.76 -32.88
CA MET A 424 -0.89 -15.03 -33.93
C MET A 424 -0.35 -13.60 -34.12
N ARG A 425 -0.02 -12.91 -33.02
CA ARG A 425 0.61 -11.58 -33.06
C ARG A 425 2.00 -11.64 -33.66
N ARG A 426 2.83 -12.60 -33.23
CA ARG A 426 4.16 -12.83 -33.80
C ARG A 426 4.09 -13.08 -35.30
N ALA A 427 3.08 -13.82 -35.76
CA ALA A 427 2.86 -14.08 -37.18
C ALA A 427 2.35 -12.86 -37.97
N GLY A 428 2.06 -11.72 -37.34
CA GLY A 428 1.47 -10.54 -38.00
C GLY A 428 -0.01 -10.72 -38.39
N THR A 429 -0.69 -11.67 -37.76
CA THR A 429 -2.12 -12.00 -38.04
C THR A 429 -3.04 -11.68 -36.86
N GLY A 430 -2.49 -11.22 -35.75
CA GLY A 430 -3.22 -10.78 -34.56
C GLY A 430 -3.70 -9.32 -34.67
N GLN A 431 -4.61 -8.95 -33.76
CA GLN A 431 -5.15 -7.57 -33.66
C GLN A 431 -4.18 -6.58 -33.03
N LEU A 432 -3.25 -7.06 -32.21
CA LEU A 432 -2.28 -6.24 -31.50
C LEU A 432 -0.87 -6.56 -32.04
N PRO A 433 0.08 -5.62 -31.96
CA PRO A 433 1.48 -5.90 -32.25
C PRO A 433 2.02 -6.98 -31.29
N PHE A 434 3.23 -7.48 -31.57
CA PHE A 434 3.91 -8.37 -30.64
C PHE A 434 4.27 -7.61 -29.35
N ILE A 435 4.90 -8.27 -28.37
CA ILE A 435 5.22 -7.62 -27.09
C ILE A 435 6.33 -6.58 -27.31
N GLU A 436 6.14 -5.37 -26.77
CA GLU A 436 7.15 -4.30 -26.83
C GLU A 436 8.20 -4.47 -25.72
N GLY A 437 9.46 -4.66 -26.12
CA GLY A 437 10.58 -4.97 -25.21
C GLY A 437 11.14 -3.79 -24.42
N ASN A 438 10.96 -2.55 -24.86
CA ASN A 438 11.43 -1.35 -24.15
C ASN A 438 10.46 -0.88 -23.06
N ASN A 439 9.34 -1.58 -22.88
CA ASN A 439 8.30 -1.29 -21.89
C ASN A 439 7.58 0.05 -22.08
N SER A 440 7.45 0.50 -23.32
CA SER A 440 6.76 1.74 -23.68
C SER A 440 5.34 1.48 -24.18
N MET A 441 4.36 1.79 -23.34
CA MET A 441 2.95 1.81 -23.76
C MET A 441 2.69 2.84 -24.87
N GLU A 442 3.45 3.93 -24.93
CA GLU A 442 3.33 4.93 -26.00
C GLU A 442 3.68 4.32 -27.35
N LEU A 443 4.78 3.56 -27.44
CA LEU A 443 5.16 2.85 -28.67
C LEU A 443 4.13 1.78 -29.06
N VAL A 444 3.49 1.12 -28.08
CA VAL A 444 2.37 0.20 -28.35
C VAL A 444 1.19 0.93 -28.98
N PHE A 445 0.78 2.08 -28.42
CA PHE A 445 -0.33 2.84 -28.97
C PHE A 445 -0.01 3.49 -30.32
N GLU A 446 1.22 3.94 -30.53
CA GLU A 446 1.71 4.43 -31.82
C GLU A 446 1.67 3.31 -32.88
N ALA A 447 2.21 2.13 -32.56
CA ALA A 447 2.16 0.98 -33.47
C ALA A 447 0.73 0.56 -33.84
N ILE A 448 -0.21 0.68 -32.89
CA ILE A 448 -1.63 0.40 -33.12
C ILE A 448 -2.28 1.50 -33.99
N ALA A 449 -1.94 2.76 -33.77
CA ALA A 449 -2.51 3.89 -34.50
C ALA A 449 -2.05 3.91 -35.96
N GLU A 450 -0.77 3.65 -36.19
CA GLU A 450 -0.15 3.66 -37.53
C GLU A 450 -0.22 2.31 -38.24
N CYS A 451 -0.66 1.24 -37.56
CA CYS A 451 -0.65 -0.14 -38.04
C CYS A 451 0.76 -0.62 -38.48
N GLU A 452 1.82 0.02 -38.00
CA GLU A 452 3.22 -0.28 -38.27
C GLU A 452 4.04 0.03 -37.02
N ALA A 453 4.99 -0.85 -36.68
CA ALA A 453 5.84 -0.65 -35.52
C ALA A 453 6.82 0.52 -35.77
N PRO A 454 6.91 1.52 -34.88
CA PRO A 454 7.88 2.60 -35.02
C PRO A 454 9.33 2.06 -34.93
N PRO A 455 10.33 2.77 -35.46
CA PRO A 455 11.73 2.32 -35.46
C PRO A 455 12.29 1.97 -34.08
N GLU A 456 11.78 2.60 -33.03
CA GLU A 456 12.16 2.40 -31.63
C GLU A 456 11.50 1.17 -30.98
N TYR A 457 10.54 0.54 -31.65
CA TYR A 457 9.80 -0.61 -31.13
C TYR A 457 10.71 -1.85 -31.06
N CYS A 458 10.87 -2.43 -29.86
CA CYS A 458 11.75 -3.59 -29.69
C CYS A 458 10.97 -4.90 -29.76
N GLU A 459 11.14 -5.66 -30.85
CA GLU A 459 10.64 -7.04 -31.00
C GLU A 459 11.74 -8.10 -31.11
N THR A 460 13.00 -7.70 -30.91
CA THR A 460 14.18 -8.55 -31.10
C THR A 460 14.60 -9.30 -29.84
N SER A 461 14.09 -8.90 -28.67
CA SER A 461 14.35 -9.55 -27.39
C SER A 461 13.15 -9.46 -26.47
N SER A 462 12.97 -10.42 -25.56
CA SER A 462 11.85 -10.35 -24.61
C SER A 462 12.12 -11.03 -23.26
N VAL A 463 11.98 -10.26 -22.18
CA VAL A 463 11.91 -10.75 -20.79
C VAL A 463 10.62 -11.53 -20.56
N TYR A 464 9.50 -11.10 -21.13
CA TYR A 464 8.21 -11.78 -21.00
C TYR A 464 8.27 -13.20 -21.55
N VAL A 465 8.77 -13.38 -22.78
CA VAL A 465 8.87 -14.70 -23.40
C VAL A 465 9.83 -15.59 -22.62
N THR A 466 10.91 -15.03 -22.10
CA THR A 466 11.86 -15.77 -21.25
C THR A 466 11.20 -16.25 -19.96
N CYS A 467 10.48 -15.37 -19.26
CA CYS A 467 9.72 -15.70 -18.06
C CYS A 467 8.65 -16.77 -18.34
N LEU A 468 7.89 -16.62 -19.43
CA LEU A 468 6.88 -17.58 -19.86
C LEU A 468 7.45 -18.98 -20.09
N LEU A 469 8.58 -19.07 -20.81
CA LEU A 469 9.25 -20.34 -21.06
C LEU A 469 9.74 -20.97 -19.74
N GLU A 470 10.39 -20.19 -18.87
CA GLU A 470 10.86 -20.64 -17.56
C GLU A 470 9.73 -21.17 -16.67
N LEU A 471 8.59 -20.48 -16.61
CA LEU A 471 7.42 -20.90 -15.83
C LEU A 471 6.78 -22.18 -16.37
N VAL A 472 6.68 -22.33 -17.69
CA VAL A 472 6.13 -23.55 -18.32
C VAL A 472 7.05 -24.75 -18.07
N CYS A 473 8.37 -24.56 -18.12
CA CYS A 473 9.32 -25.64 -17.85
C CYS A 473 9.22 -26.21 -16.42
N GLU A 474 8.84 -25.42 -15.40
CA GLU A 474 8.56 -25.98 -14.07
C GLU A 474 7.16 -26.59 -13.96
N SER A 475 6.18 -26.01 -14.64
CA SER A 475 4.77 -26.30 -14.39
C SER A 475 4.49 -27.79 -14.62
N GLN A 476 4.33 -28.57 -13.55
CA GLN A 476 4.19 -30.04 -13.59
C GLN A 476 2.80 -30.51 -14.10
N PHE A 477 2.27 -29.95 -15.19
CA PHE A 477 1.06 -30.42 -15.86
C PHE A 477 1.39 -31.31 -17.07
N GLN A 478 0.42 -32.13 -17.46
CA GLN A 478 0.60 -33.27 -18.38
C GLN A 478 1.23 -32.87 -19.73
N ASP A 479 0.93 -31.68 -20.24
CA ASP A 479 1.36 -31.20 -21.56
C ASP A 479 2.31 -29.98 -21.49
N ALA A 480 2.97 -29.76 -20.34
CA ALA A 480 3.91 -28.64 -20.17
C ALA A 480 5.07 -28.72 -21.14
N SER A 481 5.52 -29.94 -21.41
CA SER A 481 6.55 -30.25 -22.37
C SER A 481 6.21 -29.81 -23.80
N ASP A 482 4.98 -30.08 -24.23
CA ASP A 482 4.53 -29.72 -25.57
C ASP A 482 4.34 -28.21 -25.68
N LEU A 483 3.81 -27.56 -24.63
CA LEU A 483 3.66 -26.12 -24.59
C LEU A 483 5.02 -25.39 -24.62
N ALA A 484 6.03 -25.88 -23.92
CA ALA A 484 7.39 -25.34 -23.97
C ALA A 484 7.97 -25.40 -25.40
N ALA A 485 7.77 -26.53 -26.09
CA ALA A 485 8.20 -26.68 -27.48
C ALA A 485 7.46 -25.73 -28.44
N VAL A 486 6.16 -25.48 -28.21
CA VAL A 486 5.37 -24.51 -28.97
C VAL A 486 5.88 -23.08 -28.72
N ILE A 487 6.14 -22.69 -27.47
CA ILE A 487 6.71 -21.38 -27.12
C ILE A 487 8.05 -21.18 -27.82
N TYR A 488 8.97 -22.12 -27.66
CA TYR A 488 10.29 -22.04 -28.27
C TYR A 488 10.22 -21.92 -29.80
N ARG A 489 9.44 -22.79 -30.45
CA ARG A 489 9.35 -22.80 -31.91
C ARG A 489 8.67 -21.55 -32.47
N ARG A 490 7.49 -21.20 -31.94
CA ARG A 490 6.63 -20.15 -32.53
C ARG A 490 6.99 -18.76 -32.05
N LEU A 491 7.30 -18.60 -30.76
CA LEU A 491 7.61 -17.29 -30.18
C LEU A 491 9.10 -16.97 -30.25
N VAL A 492 9.98 -17.95 -29.95
CA VAL A 492 11.43 -17.70 -29.93
C VAL A 492 12.03 -17.75 -31.33
N LEU A 493 11.87 -18.85 -32.06
CA LEU A 493 12.46 -19.02 -33.39
C LEU A 493 11.64 -18.38 -34.53
N GLY A 494 10.36 -18.06 -34.30
CA GLY A 494 9.48 -17.54 -35.35
C GLY A 494 9.15 -18.56 -36.43
N CYS A 495 9.09 -19.85 -36.09
CA CYS A 495 8.84 -20.95 -37.02
C CYS A 495 7.45 -21.57 -36.84
N ALA A 496 6.84 -21.99 -37.96
CA ALA A 496 5.61 -22.79 -37.96
C ALA A 496 5.90 -24.26 -37.61
N ASP A 497 4.84 -25.06 -37.46
CA ASP A 497 4.96 -26.49 -37.11
C ASP A 497 5.75 -27.30 -38.15
N ASN A 498 5.77 -26.83 -39.41
CA ASN A 498 6.56 -27.40 -40.50
C ASN A 498 8.01 -26.87 -40.58
N HIS A 499 8.49 -26.19 -39.52
CA HIS A 499 9.82 -25.60 -39.40
C HIS A 499 10.16 -24.50 -40.42
N LYS A 500 9.17 -23.98 -41.15
CA LYS A 500 9.36 -22.81 -42.00
C LYS A 500 9.19 -21.53 -41.20
N GLN A 501 10.01 -20.54 -41.52
CA GLN A 501 9.92 -19.21 -40.94
C GLN A 501 8.55 -18.59 -41.24
N ILE A 502 7.89 -18.06 -40.21
CA ILE A 502 6.59 -17.41 -40.33
C ILE A 502 6.82 -15.99 -40.82
N ASN A 503 6.35 -15.64 -42.03
CA ASN A 503 6.34 -14.26 -42.55
C ASN A 503 7.69 -13.48 -42.40
N GLY A 504 8.84 -14.17 -42.45
CA GLY A 504 10.16 -13.54 -42.29
C GLY A 504 10.55 -13.18 -40.85
N CYS A 505 9.79 -13.63 -39.83
CA CYS A 505 10.06 -13.41 -38.41
C CYS A 505 11.44 -13.95 -38.03
N GLN A 506 12.35 -13.07 -37.65
CA GLN A 506 13.66 -13.48 -37.14
C GLN A 506 13.52 -14.11 -35.74
N PRO A 507 14.47 -14.95 -35.31
CA PRO A 507 14.53 -15.37 -33.91
C PRO A 507 14.65 -14.17 -32.97
N ILE A 508 14.02 -14.24 -31.80
CA ILE A 508 14.24 -13.27 -30.72
C ILE A 508 15.31 -13.77 -29.76
N GLU A 509 16.06 -12.85 -29.18
CA GLU A 509 16.96 -13.13 -28.07
C GLU A 509 16.15 -13.28 -26.78
N LEU A 510 16.37 -14.38 -26.07
CA LEU A 510 15.89 -14.47 -24.69
C LEU A 510 16.75 -13.54 -23.84
N MET A 511 16.09 -12.69 -23.06
CA MET A 511 16.73 -11.67 -22.24
C MET A 511 16.24 -11.81 -20.81
N MET A 512 17.14 -11.56 -19.86
CA MET A 512 16.79 -11.43 -18.46
C MET A 512 17.42 -10.18 -17.85
N TRP A 513 16.64 -9.45 -17.07
CA TRP A 513 17.10 -8.28 -16.34
C TRP A 513 17.58 -8.67 -14.94
N PHE A 514 18.71 -8.10 -14.53
CA PHE A 514 19.32 -8.24 -13.22
C PHE A 514 19.43 -6.87 -12.55
N PRO A 515 19.06 -6.77 -11.26
CA PRO A 515 19.09 -5.50 -10.55
C PRO A 515 20.54 -5.08 -10.21
N PRO A 516 20.81 -3.77 -10.02
CA PRO A 516 22.11 -3.30 -9.54
C PRO A 516 22.44 -3.84 -8.15
N THR A 517 23.71 -3.84 -7.75
CA THR A 517 24.16 -4.44 -6.48
C THR A 517 23.49 -3.87 -5.22
N ASP A 518 23.09 -2.59 -5.25
CA ASP A 518 22.43 -1.87 -4.15
C ASP A 518 20.91 -1.74 -4.32
N TRP A 519 20.29 -2.51 -5.22
CA TRP A 519 18.87 -2.40 -5.57
C TRP A 519 17.90 -2.42 -4.40
N GLU A 520 18.20 -3.19 -3.34
CA GLU A 520 17.36 -3.28 -2.13
C GLU A 520 17.16 -1.90 -1.49
N GLN A 521 18.12 -0.99 -1.67
CA GLN A 521 18.06 0.36 -1.11
C GLN A 521 17.09 1.29 -1.85
N HIS A 522 16.76 0.96 -3.10
CA HIS A 522 16.11 1.88 -4.04
C HIS A 522 14.79 1.34 -4.61
N VAL A 523 14.58 0.03 -4.59
CA VAL A 523 13.42 -0.63 -5.22
C VAL A 523 12.07 -0.12 -4.73
N LEU A 524 11.99 0.34 -3.47
CA LEU A 524 10.76 0.91 -2.90
C LEU A 524 10.53 2.38 -3.29
N THR A 525 11.56 3.09 -3.74
CA THR A 525 11.54 4.55 -3.92
C THR A 525 11.60 4.99 -5.38
N GLU A 526 12.16 4.19 -6.28
CA GLU A 526 12.40 4.58 -7.66
C GLU A 526 12.39 3.44 -8.69
N CYS A 527 12.40 3.83 -9.97
CA CYS A 527 12.50 2.92 -11.11
C CYS A 527 13.96 2.50 -11.33
N LEU A 528 14.20 1.19 -11.41
CA LEU A 528 15.54 0.61 -11.60
C LEU A 528 15.74 0.00 -12.99
N ALA A 529 14.74 0.11 -13.88
CA ALA A 529 14.78 -0.50 -15.20
C ALA A 529 16.06 -0.12 -15.99
N ASN A 530 16.54 1.12 -15.80
CA ASN A 530 17.69 1.69 -16.53
C ASN A 530 19.04 1.55 -15.81
N THR A 531 19.08 0.97 -14.61
CA THR A 531 20.30 0.87 -13.78
C THR A 531 20.78 -0.57 -13.57
N GLY A 532 20.06 -1.56 -14.10
CA GLY A 532 20.40 -2.98 -14.03
C GLY A 532 21.31 -3.46 -15.17
N SER A 533 21.67 -4.74 -15.13
CA SER A 533 22.34 -5.45 -16.23
C SER A 533 21.34 -6.36 -16.96
N CYS A 534 21.57 -6.59 -18.25
CA CYS A 534 20.81 -7.56 -19.02
C CYS A 534 21.73 -8.72 -19.41
N PHE A 535 21.24 -9.93 -19.21
CA PHE A 535 21.88 -11.14 -19.71
C PHE A 535 21.04 -11.66 -20.87
N THR A 536 21.62 -11.74 -22.07
CA THR A 536 20.96 -12.31 -23.25
C THR A 536 21.52 -13.67 -23.59
N ILE A 537 20.66 -14.55 -24.09
CA ILE A 537 21.07 -15.73 -24.84
C ILE A 537 20.89 -15.38 -26.31
N SER A 538 22.00 -15.10 -26.99
CA SER A 538 22.01 -15.17 -28.44
C SER A 538 22.08 -16.64 -28.81
N TYR A 539 21.01 -17.17 -29.41
CA TYR A 539 21.07 -18.49 -30.04
C TYR A 539 22.08 -18.39 -31.19
N GLY A 540 23.30 -18.87 -30.93
CA GLY A 540 24.41 -18.77 -31.87
C GLY A 540 24.06 -19.46 -33.18
N GLN A 541 23.90 -18.66 -34.25
CA GLN A 541 23.48 -19.09 -35.58
C GLN A 541 22.09 -19.76 -35.60
N PRO A 542 21.33 -19.66 -36.71
CA PRO A 542 20.18 -20.56 -36.90
C PRO A 542 20.77 -21.97 -36.86
N TRP A 543 20.50 -22.70 -35.78
CA TRP A 543 20.90 -24.09 -35.64
C TRP A 543 20.42 -24.80 -36.91
N ASP A 544 21.36 -25.37 -37.68
CA ASP A 544 21.04 -26.07 -38.93
C ASP A 544 19.99 -27.18 -38.72
N GLU A 545 19.81 -27.61 -37.46
CA GLU A 545 18.68 -28.40 -37.00
C GLU A 545 17.98 -27.70 -35.80
N PRO A 546 16.70 -27.31 -35.93
CA PRO A 546 15.95 -26.74 -34.81
C PRO A 546 15.83 -27.79 -33.69
N MET A 547 16.09 -27.41 -32.44
CA MET A 547 15.83 -28.27 -31.28
C MET A 547 14.36 -28.71 -31.31
N THR A 548 14.13 -29.96 -31.69
CA THR A 548 12.79 -30.54 -31.86
C THR A 548 12.31 -31.24 -30.61
N GLU A 549 13.25 -31.63 -29.72
CA GLU A 549 12.95 -32.41 -28.53
C GLU A 549 12.84 -31.53 -27.30
N THR A 550 11.70 -31.61 -26.60
CA THR A 550 11.41 -30.79 -25.42
C THR A 550 12.47 -30.94 -24.32
N ALA A 551 13.05 -32.13 -24.16
CA ALA A 551 14.08 -32.37 -23.15
C ALA A 551 15.31 -31.47 -23.36
N GLU A 552 15.65 -31.16 -24.61
CA GLU A 552 16.76 -30.29 -24.95
C GLU A 552 16.44 -28.83 -24.60
N ILE A 553 15.21 -28.38 -24.88
CA ILE A 553 14.74 -27.02 -24.54
C ILE A 553 14.77 -26.83 -23.02
N ALA A 554 14.26 -27.79 -22.25
CA ALA A 554 14.27 -27.72 -20.79
C ALA A 554 15.69 -27.71 -20.21
N ALA A 555 16.60 -28.54 -20.75
CA ALA A 555 18.00 -28.57 -20.34
C ALA A 555 18.72 -27.25 -20.65
N GLU A 556 18.40 -26.62 -21.79
CA GLU A 556 18.95 -25.33 -22.17
C GLU A 556 18.49 -24.20 -21.25
N VAL A 557 17.20 -24.17 -20.92
CA VAL A 557 16.64 -23.23 -19.94
C VAL A 557 17.30 -23.41 -18.57
N GLU A 558 17.50 -24.65 -18.11
CA GLU A 558 18.17 -24.90 -16.84
C GLU A 558 19.64 -24.45 -16.87
N ARG A 559 20.35 -24.71 -17.97
CA ARG A 559 21.72 -24.26 -18.19
C ARG A 559 21.82 -22.74 -18.14
N PHE A 560 20.87 -22.04 -18.76
CA PHE A 560 20.79 -20.59 -18.71
C PHE A 560 20.55 -20.05 -17.30
N VAL A 561 19.59 -20.63 -16.58
CA VAL A 561 19.30 -20.25 -15.19
C VAL A 561 20.55 -20.43 -14.31
N ARG A 562 21.28 -21.54 -14.50
CA ARG A 562 22.53 -21.80 -13.77
C ARG A 562 23.63 -20.80 -14.11
N ALA A 563 23.91 -20.60 -15.39
CA ALA A 563 24.94 -19.67 -15.85
C ALA A 563 24.66 -18.23 -15.39
N SER A 564 23.40 -17.80 -15.43
CA SER A 564 23.01 -16.47 -14.98
C SER A 564 23.11 -16.28 -13.46
N ARG A 565 22.81 -17.31 -12.66
CA ARG A 565 23.04 -17.29 -11.20
C ARG A 565 24.52 -17.25 -10.82
N GLU A 566 25.36 -17.94 -11.59
CA GLU A 566 26.82 -17.90 -11.41
C GLU A 566 27.40 -16.53 -11.75
N ALA A 567 26.87 -15.88 -12.80
CA ALA A 567 27.29 -14.55 -13.22
C ALA A 567 26.79 -13.43 -12.29
N GLU A 568 25.52 -13.48 -11.88
CA GLU A 568 24.83 -12.42 -11.14
C GLU A 568 24.11 -13.01 -9.91
N PRO A 569 24.82 -13.28 -8.80
CA PRO A 569 24.22 -13.87 -7.61
C PRO A 569 23.31 -12.87 -6.88
N ILE A 570 22.01 -13.12 -6.87
CA ILE A 570 21.02 -12.26 -6.22
C ILE A 570 20.51 -12.87 -4.90
N THR A 571 20.53 -12.06 -3.85
CA THR A 571 19.87 -12.37 -2.57
C THR A 571 18.60 -11.55 -2.44
N LEU A 572 17.48 -12.22 -2.17
CA LEU A 572 16.22 -11.54 -1.87
C LEU A 572 16.24 -10.97 -0.44
N PRO A 573 15.68 -9.77 -0.22
CA PRO A 573 15.65 -9.11 1.08
C PRO A 573 14.80 -9.91 2.08
N SER A 574 15.21 -9.90 3.35
CA SER A 574 14.51 -10.61 4.42
C SER A 574 13.56 -9.73 5.23
N VAL A 575 13.74 -8.40 5.17
CA VAL A 575 12.98 -7.43 5.97
C VAL A 575 11.66 -7.05 5.29
N VAL A 576 11.67 -6.92 3.96
CA VAL A 576 10.52 -6.49 3.17
C VAL A 576 9.88 -7.73 2.52
N PRO A 577 8.56 -7.93 2.64
CA PRO A 577 7.89 -9.08 2.06
C PRO A 577 7.94 -9.05 0.54
N ALA A 578 7.88 -10.24 -0.09
CA ALA A 578 7.89 -10.39 -1.53
C ALA A 578 6.69 -9.70 -2.19
N SER A 579 5.53 -9.64 -1.51
CA SER A 579 4.38 -8.87 -2.00
C SER A 579 4.65 -7.36 -2.09
N ALA A 580 5.33 -6.76 -1.12
CA ALA A 580 5.66 -5.34 -1.15
C ALA A 580 6.72 -4.99 -2.22
N ILE A 581 7.73 -5.84 -2.41
CA ILE A 581 8.70 -5.66 -3.51
C ILE A 581 8.02 -5.81 -4.88
N THR A 582 7.15 -6.82 -5.03
CA THR A 582 6.40 -7.00 -6.29
C THR A 582 5.51 -5.77 -6.57
N LEU A 583 4.85 -5.22 -5.55
CA LEU A 583 4.11 -3.97 -5.67
C LEU A 583 5.02 -2.83 -6.12
N ALA A 584 6.22 -2.72 -5.54
CA ALA A 584 7.17 -1.68 -5.91
C ALA A 584 7.62 -1.80 -7.39
N CYS A 585 7.89 -3.01 -7.86
CA CYS A 585 8.17 -3.29 -9.27
C CYS A 585 7.02 -2.83 -10.19
N LEU A 586 5.77 -3.11 -9.83
CA LEU A 586 4.59 -2.65 -10.58
C LEU A 586 4.47 -1.12 -10.59
N LYS A 587 4.62 -0.48 -9.42
CA LYS A 587 4.44 0.97 -9.26
C LYS A 587 5.53 1.79 -9.93
N HIS A 588 6.77 1.32 -9.85
CA HIS A 588 7.94 2.00 -10.43
C HIS A 588 8.29 1.52 -11.83
N ARG A 589 7.50 0.60 -12.41
CA ARG A 589 7.78 0.00 -13.73
C ARG A 589 9.19 -0.62 -13.80
N THR A 590 9.61 -1.27 -12.72
CA THR A 590 10.87 -2.01 -12.63
C THR A 590 10.60 -3.49 -12.90
N PRO A 591 11.38 -4.18 -13.74
CA PRO A 591 11.22 -5.62 -13.93
C PRO A 591 11.31 -6.39 -12.60
N LEU A 592 10.53 -7.47 -12.47
CA LEU A 592 10.62 -8.33 -11.29
C LEU A 592 11.89 -9.17 -11.38
N ILE A 593 12.57 -9.27 -10.25
CA ILE A 593 13.83 -10.02 -10.16
C ILE A 593 13.58 -11.51 -10.44
N PRO A 594 14.41 -12.17 -11.26
CA PRO A 594 14.16 -13.55 -11.71
C PRO A 594 14.08 -14.57 -10.57
N GLU A 595 14.82 -14.33 -9.49
CA GLU A 595 14.81 -15.20 -8.32
C GLU A 595 13.45 -15.31 -7.62
N TYR A 596 12.48 -14.42 -7.91
CA TYR A 596 11.11 -14.55 -7.40
C TYR A 596 10.40 -15.81 -7.93
N TRP A 597 10.61 -16.17 -9.19
CA TRP A 597 10.09 -17.41 -9.75
C TRP A 597 11.14 -18.51 -9.83
N ARG A 598 12.40 -18.19 -10.11
CA ARG A 598 13.45 -19.21 -10.28
C ARG A 598 13.74 -20.00 -9.01
N ARG A 599 13.59 -19.44 -7.81
CA ARG A 599 13.72 -20.23 -6.56
C ARG A 599 12.65 -21.31 -6.41
N LEU A 600 11.51 -21.11 -7.07
CA LEU A 600 10.39 -22.04 -7.07
C LEU A 600 10.45 -22.97 -8.27
N ALA A 601 10.85 -22.44 -9.43
CA ALA A 601 10.91 -23.13 -10.71
C ALA A 601 12.13 -24.05 -10.85
N PHE A 602 13.29 -23.58 -10.36
CA PHE A 602 14.60 -24.21 -10.48
C PHE A 602 15.32 -24.13 -9.12
N PRO A 603 14.94 -24.93 -8.11
CA PRO A 603 15.58 -24.88 -6.80
C PRO A 603 17.09 -25.19 -6.92
N PRO A 604 17.97 -24.50 -6.18
CA PRO A 604 19.40 -24.82 -6.18
C PRO A 604 19.59 -26.26 -5.70
N SER A 605 20.44 -27.02 -6.39
CA SER A 605 20.82 -28.37 -5.95
C SER A 605 21.43 -28.29 -4.56
N THR A 606 20.74 -28.83 -3.55
CA THR A 606 21.29 -28.99 -2.20
C THR A 606 22.62 -29.75 -2.33
N PRO A 607 23.74 -29.26 -1.78
CA PRO A 607 24.95 -30.07 -1.73
C PRO A 607 24.60 -31.35 -0.98
N MET A 608 24.73 -32.51 -1.65
CA MET A 608 24.67 -33.80 -0.99
C MET A 608 25.64 -33.76 0.18
N GLU A 609 25.15 -33.94 1.41
CA GLU A 609 26.02 -34.32 2.53
C GLU A 609 26.81 -35.54 2.06
N GLU A 610 28.13 -35.40 1.96
CA GLU A 610 29.02 -36.52 1.71
C GLU A 610 28.70 -37.59 2.76
N PRO A 611 28.34 -38.83 2.37
CA PRO A 611 28.15 -39.88 3.35
C PRO A 611 29.47 -40.03 4.09
N ALA A 612 29.40 -39.84 5.41
CA ALA A 612 30.53 -40.01 6.31
C ALA A 612 31.27 -41.29 5.93
N SER A 613 32.53 -41.12 5.48
CA SER A 613 33.44 -42.21 5.19
C SER A 613 33.46 -43.13 6.40
N THR A 614 32.89 -44.32 6.24
CA THR A 614 33.05 -45.41 7.19
C THR A 614 34.53 -45.77 7.22
N GLU A 615 35.23 -45.27 8.24
CA GLU A 615 36.53 -45.77 8.61
C GLU A 615 36.41 -47.27 8.91
N SER A 616 37.30 -48.01 8.27
CA SER A 616 37.57 -49.42 8.45
C SER A 616 37.92 -49.78 9.90
N SER A 617 37.29 -50.83 10.40
CA SER A 617 37.87 -51.74 11.40
C SER A 617 37.45 -53.17 11.08
#